data_AF-A0A429I9S8-F1
#
_entry.id   AF-A0A429I9S8-F1
#
_cell.length_a   1.000
_cell.length_b   1.000
_cell.length_c   1.000
_cell.angle_alpha   90.00
_cell.angle_beta   90.00
_cell.angle_gamma   90.00
#
_symmetry.space_group_name_H-M   'P 1'
#
loop_
_entity.id
_entity.type
_entity.pdbx_description
1 polymer ?
#
loop_
_entity_poly.entity_id
_entity_poly.type
_entity_poly.pdbx_seq_one_letter_code
_entity_poly.pdbx_strand_id
1 'polypeptide(L)'
;MAPTAPDFGPRIDPYAPYDPQRDCDPAAKPGVTGFRDLVLAAYRDTRDLGISRPCGSGGQSEHKEGRAWDWGVEANGQSEPADDLINWLHATDRHGNRHALLRRFGIMYMIWNRRIWMANRPDAGWQPYRGSNPHTNHIHFSFSWPGARKETTWWTDAAPRTNPRVSVGVPSVVDTGSGMVIFGVDGSGGITHRWQSAPGGAWSVWTALGRPAGRAVGRPWALVGRYGKLVVFVRGDDGVLWHTWQSEAGEWAPEWVSLGGRLAGDPAVVLSPNGALSVFARDPGGRVTHTWQRGPEQGYAWNETWADMEGAIRGRPVVVVGRDGGMVLFARGTDDALHHRWQTGTGGPWSAWTPLHGRFTSDPAVVLSPNGALSVFARDPDGRVTHTWQRGPEQGYAWNETWADMEGAVRGRPTVLVGRDGGMVLFARGTDDALHHRWQTGTGGPWSAWTPLHGRLTNDPAVVLNPHGTLSAFGRGPDGRVTHTWQRGPEQGYAWNDTWADMEGNLADDPPETGNTPASPSHKPTAAPA
;
A
#
# COMPACT_ATOMS: atom_id res chain seq x y z
N MET A 1 -30.20 -0.08 23.46
CA MET A 1 -29.74 -1.39 22.96
C MET A 1 -28.73 -1.12 21.87
N ALA A 2 -27.71 -1.97 21.77
CA ALA A 2 -26.61 -1.79 20.85
C ALA A 2 -27.06 -1.70 19.38
N PRO A 3 -26.32 -0.96 18.53
CA PRO A 3 -26.67 -0.82 17.12
C PRO A 3 -26.73 -2.18 16.40
N THR A 4 -27.57 -2.28 15.36
CA THR A 4 -27.51 -3.44 14.45
C THR A 4 -26.25 -3.33 13.59
N ALA A 5 -25.45 -4.39 13.56
CA ALA A 5 -24.31 -4.49 12.68
C ALA A 5 -24.74 -4.97 11.28
N PRO A 6 -24.17 -4.42 10.19
CA PRO A 6 -24.29 -4.99 8.86
C PRO A 6 -23.84 -6.46 8.82
N ASP A 7 -24.31 -7.19 7.82
CA ASP A 7 -23.92 -8.58 7.67
C ASP A 7 -22.53 -8.73 7.03
N PHE A 8 -21.50 -8.80 7.86
CA PHE A 8 -20.13 -8.90 7.39
C PHE A 8 -19.74 -10.33 6.96
N GLY A 9 -18.88 -10.41 5.93
CA GLY A 9 -18.19 -11.65 5.55
C GLY A 9 -17.09 -12.05 6.55
N PRO A 10 -16.42 -13.20 6.34
CA PRO A 10 -15.43 -13.74 7.29
C PRO A 10 -14.16 -12.90 7.43
N ARG A 11 -13.90 -11.96 6.50
CA ARG A 11 -12.74 -11.05 6.55
C ARG A 11 -12.87 -10.05 7.68
N ILE A 12 -11.75 -9.77 8.36
CA ILE A 12 -11.70 -8.88 9.52
C ILE A 12 -10.43 -8.00 9.51
N ASP A 13 -10.55 -6.73 9.92
CA ASP A 13 -9.41 -5.83 10.10
C ASP A 13 -8.45 -6.36 11.18
N PRO A 14 -7.12 -6.16 11.10
CA PRO A 14 -6.22 -6.52 12.19
C PRO A 14 -6.55 -5.70 13.46
N TYR A 15 -6.03 -6.13 14.60
CA TYR A 15 -6.07 -5.28 15.80
C TYR A 15 -5.29 -3.98 15.57
N ALA A 16 -5.85 -2.87 16.02
CA ALA A 16 -5.20 -1.58 15.93
C ALA A 16 -3.92 -1.56 16.81
N PRO A 17 -2.75 -1.19 16.24
CA PRO A 17 -1.57 -0.93 17.05
C PRO A 17 -1.77 0.32 17.92
N TYR A 18 -1.02 0.41 19.02
CA TYR A 18 -0.99 1.64 19.82
C TYR A 18 -0.18 2.72 19.07
N ASP A 19 -0.83 3.83 18.76
CA ASP A 19 -0.26 5.01 18.13
C ASP A 19 -0.61 6.24 18.97
N PRO A 20 0.30 6.73 19.82
CA PRO A 20 0.03 7.86 20.70
C PRO A 20 -0.09 9.17 19.91
N GLN A 21 -0.71 10.19 20.49
CA GLN A 21 -0.75 11.51 19.84
C GLN A 21 0.65 12.09 19.59
N ARG A 22 0.91 12.53 18.36
CA ARG A 22 2.19 13.13 17.93
C ARG A 22 2.00 14.51 17.34
N ASP A 23 0.89 14.71 16.68
CA ASP A 23 0.58 15.94 15.96
C ASP A 23 -0.59 16.67 16.62
N CYS A 24 -0.99 17.80 16.06
CA CYS A 24 -2.23 18.46 16.45
C CYS A 24 -3.05 18.83 15.22
N ASP A 25 -4.10 18.04 15.00
CA ASP A 25 -5.15 18.28 14.02
C ASP A 25 -6.49 18.04 14.71
N PRO A 26 -7.03 19.03 15.45
CA PRO A 26 -8.20 18.85 16.29
C PRO A 26 -9.48 18.73 15.47
N ALA A 27 -9.46 18.80 14.14
CA ALA A 27 -10.64 18.57 13.33
C ALA A 27 -11.19 17.15 13.56
N ALA A 28 -12.47 17.03 13.88
CA ALA A 28 -13.09 15.72 14.12
C ALA A 28 -12.93 14.81 12.89
N LYS A 29 -12.36 13.63 13.09
CA LYS A 29 -12.11 12.70 11.99
C LYS A 29 -13.39 11.94 11.65
N PRO A 30 -13.69 11.72 10.35
CA PRO A 30 -15.01 11.30 9.90
C PRO A 30 -15.47 9.94 10.46
N GLY A 31 -14.55 9.02 10.72
CA GLY A 31 -14.87 7.74 11.34
C GLY A 31 -15.23 7.86 12.82
N VAL A 32 -14.61 8.80 13.54
CA VAL A 32 -14.97 9.09 14.93
C VAL A 32 -16.34 9.76 15.00
N THR A 33 -16.61 10.73 14.12
CA THR A 33 -17.95 11.33 13.96
C THR A 33 -19.00 10.27 13.63
N GLY A 34 -18.71 9.37 12.67
CA GLY A 34 -19.64 8.31 12.30
C GLY A 34 -19.92 7.32 13.44
N PHE A 35 -18.91 6.96 14.23
CA PHE A 35 -19.08 6.07 15.38
C PHE A 35 -19.90 6.75 16.49
N ARG A 36 -19.57 8.01 16.82
CA ARG A 36 -20.34 8.82 17.76
C ARG A 36 -21.81 8.87 17.36
N ASP A 37 -22.09 9.24 16.12
CA ASP A 37 -23.48 9.44 15.65
C ASP A 37 -24.27 8.12 15.73
N LEU A 38 -23.63 6.99 15.41
CA LEU A 38 -24.20 5.65 15.56
C LEU A 38 -24.53 5.33 17.02
N VAL A 39 -23.61 5.59 17.93
CA VAL A 39 -23.79 5.32 19.36
C VAL A 39 -24.88 6.21 19.95
N LEU A 40 -24.86 7.52 19.68
CA LEU A 40 -25.87 8.45 20.19
C LEU A 40 -27.27 8.19 19.60
N ALA A 41 -27.36 7.66 18.38
CA ALA A 41 -28.63 7.22 17.81
C ALA A 41 -29.22 5.99 18.55
N ALA A 42 -28.36 5.07 19.00
CA ALA A 42 -28.73 3.85 19.72
C ALA A 42 -28.99 4.08 21.23
N TYR A 43 -28.29 5.04 21.84
CA TYR A 43 -28.36 5.36 23.26
C TYR A 43 -28.72 6.84 23.47
N ARG A 44 -29.97 7.18 23.17
CA ARG A 44 -30.45 8.58 23.08
C ARG A 44 -30.39 9.38 24.38
N ASP A 45 -30.37 8.71 25.54
CA ASP A 45 -30.31 9.34 26.86
C ASP A 45 -28.88 9.57 27.37
N THR A 46 -27.89 9.44 26.48
CA THR A 46 -26.46 9.62 26.77
C THR A 46 -25.92 10.89 26.13
N ARG A 47 -24.71 11.30 26.53
CA ARG A 47 -24.16 12.62 26.15
C ARG A 47 -22.96 12.50 25.20
N ASP A 48 -22.83 13.47 24.31
CA ASP A 48 -21.57 13.75 23.61
C ASP A 48 -20.69 14.65 24.49
N LEU A 49 -19.55 14.15 24.99
CA LEU A 49 -18.59 14.97 25.73
C LEU A 49 -17.44 15.49 24.83
N GLY A 50 -17.52 15.22 23.52
CA GLY A 50 -16.67 15.83 22.52
C GLY A 50 -15.56 14.95 21.98
N ILE A 51 -15.15 15.30 20.76
CA ILE A 51 -14.07 14.63 20.01
C ILE A 51 -12.74 15.37 20.17
N SER A 52 -12.79 16.70 20.23
CA SER A 52 -11.63 17.54 19.97
C SER A 52 -11.18 18.31 21.20
N ARG A 53 -9.86 18.46 21.37
CA ARG A 53 -9.25 19.36 22.36
C ARG A 53 -8.26 20.30 21.68
N PRO A 54 -8.11 21.55 22.17
CA PRO A 54 -7.11 22.47 21.64
C PRO A 54 -5.69 21.92 21.78
N CYS A 55 -4.82 22.24 20.83
CA CYS A 55 -3.43 21.79 20.81
C CYS A 55 -2.66 22.11 22.10
N GLY A 56 -2.87 23.32 22.63
CA GLY A 56 -2.23 23.82 23.85
C GLY A 56 -2.78 23.24 25.15
N SER A 57 -3.83 22.42 25.10
CA SER A 57 -4.35 21.73 26.30
C SER A 57 -3.33 20.72 26.81
N GLY A 58 -3.03 20.68 28.10
CA GLY A 58 -1.93 19.87 28.65
C GLY A 58 -2.00 18.36 28.33
N GLY A 59 -0.83 17.71 28.33
CA GLY A 59 -0.66 16.26 28.16
C GLY A 59 -0.77 15.74 26.72
N GLN A 60 -0.35 14.49 26.50
CA GLN A 60 -0.57 13.78 25.24
C GLN A 60 -2.01 13.27 25.19
N SER A 61 -2.73 13.50 24.09
CA SER A 61 -4.13 13.07 23.95
C SER A 61 -4.59 13.04 22.50
N GLU A 62 -5.19 11.93 22.10
CA GLU A 62 -5.76 11.70 20.77
C GLU A 62 -6.93 12.61 20.42
N HIS A 63 -7.52 13.30 21.40
CA HIS A 63 -8.47 14.39 21.15
C HIS A 63 -7.84 15.56 20.38
N LYS A 64 -6.52 15.75 20.47
CA LYS A 64 -5.82 16.81 19.72
C LYS A 64 -5.63 16.47 18.25
N GLU A 65 -5.85 15.21 17.87
CA GLU A 65 -5.82 14.74 16.49
C GLU A 65 -7.22 14.42 15.97
N GLY A 66 -8.26 14.78 16.74
CA GLY A 66 -9.67 14.54 16.40
C GLY A 66 -10.02 13.06 16.26
N ARG A 67 -9.18 12.17 16.82
CA ARG A 67 -9.30 10.71 16.70
C ARG A 67 -9.62 10.02 18.03
N ALA A 68 -10.16 10.78 18.98
CA ALA A 68 -10.74 10.26 20.22
C ALA A 68 -12.13 10.82 20.44
N TRP A 69 -12.92 10.16 21.27
CA TRP A 69 -14.26 10.60 21.64
C TRP A 69 -14.60 10.19 23.07
N ASP A 70 -15.12 11.15 23.83
CA ASP A 70 -15.62 10.90 25.19
C ASP A 70 -17.16 10.73 25.13
N TRP A 71 -17.63 9.51 25.36
CA TRP A 71 -19.05 9.17 25.41
C TRP A 71 -19.57 9.28 26.84
N GLY A 72 -20.45 10.24 27.12
CA GLY A 72 -20.93 10.53 28.46
C GLY A 72 -21.97 9.53 28.95
N VAL A 73 -21.53 8.61 29.81
CA VAL A 73 -22.30 7.61 30.54
C VAL A 73 -21.78 7.48 31.96
N GLU A 74 -22.67 7.39 32.95
CA GLU A 74 -22.30 7.33 34.37
C GLU A 74 -22.14 5.88 34.87
N ALA A 75 -20.99 5.57 35.48
CA ALA A 75 -20.71 4.24 36.02
C ALA A 75 -21.71 3.85 37.12
N ASN A 76 -22.20 4.85 37.86
CA ASN A 76 -23.28 4.71 38.82
C ASN A 76 -24.60 5.13 38.16
N GLY A 77 -25.47 4.17 37.86
CA GLY A 77 -26.82 4.41 37.32
C GLY A 77 -26.96 4.31 35.80
N GLN A 78 -25.87 4.24 35.03
CA GLN A 78 -25.90 3.99 33.57
C GLN A 78 -24.86 2.93 33.14
N SER A 79 -24.57 1.94 33.99
CA SER A 79 -23.66 0.85 33.63
C SER A 79 -24.22 -0.04 32.52
N GLU A 80 -25.54 -0.21 32.44
CA GLU A 80 -26.19 -1.07 31.43
C GLU A 80 -25.92 -0.60 29.98
N PRO A 81 -26.14 0.67 29.59
CA PRO A 81 -25.73 1.16 28.26
C PRO A 81 -24.23 0.96 27.96
N ALA A 82 -23.37 1.20 28.95
CA ALA A 82 -21.93 1.04 28.82
C ALA A 82 -21.56 -0.43 28.55
N ASP A 83 -22.08 -1.35 29.37
CA ASP A 83 -21.82 -2.78 29.25
C ASP A 83 -22.40 -3.35 27.95
N ASP A 84 -23.59 -2.90 27.54
CA ASP A 84 -24.24 -3.29 26.28
C ASP A 84 -23.36 -2.92 25.05
N LEU A 85 -22.88 -1.67 24.97
CA LEU A 85 -21.99 -1.25 23.88
C LEU A 85 -20.63 -1.97 23.92
N ILE A 86 -20.02 -2.11 25.11
CA ILE A 86 -18.74 -2.80 25.26
C ILE A 86 -18.87 -4.26 24.83
N ASN A 87 -19.93 -4.95 25.26
CA ASN A 87 -20.18 -6.34 24.88
C ASN A 87 -20.41 -6.48 23.38
N TRP A 88 -21.14 -5.54 22.77
CA TRP A 88 -21.33 -5.50 21.32
C TRP A 88 -20.00 -5.33 20.57
N LEU A 89 -19.14 -4.41 21.01
CA LEU A 89 -17.81 -4.22 20.42
C LEU A 89 -16.90 -5.44 20.60
N HIS A 90 -17.00 -6.12 21.74
CA HIS A 90 -16.18 -7.28 22.09
C HIS A 90 -16.68 -8.60 21.50
N ALA A 91 -17.90 -8.64 20.97
CA ALA A 91 -18.53 -9.85 20.48
C ALA A 91 -17.67 -10.57 19.43
N THR A 92 -17.64 -11.90 19.52
CA THR A 92 -17.13 -12.75 18.46
C THR A 92 -18.20 -12.85 17.38
N ASP A 93 -17.84 -12.57 16.12
CA ASP A 93 -18.80 -12.69 15.02
C ASP A 93 -19.09 -14.16 14.67
N ARG A 94 -20.08 -14.39 13.80
CA ARG A 94 -20.48 -15.73 13.34
C ARG A 94 -19.38 -16.52 12.62
N HIS A 95 -18.27 -15.85 12.25
CA HIS A 95 -17.13 -16.45 11.57
C HIS A 95 -15.97 -16.75 12.53
N GLY A 96 -16.15 -16.55 13.84
CA GLY A 96 -15.14 -16.81 14.86
C GLY A 96 -14.16 -15.67 15.09
N ASN A 97 -14.39 -14.48 14.52
CA ASN A 97 -13.50 -13.34 14.72
C ASN A 97 -13.76 -12.70 16.08
N ARG A 98 -12.82 -12.82 17.02
CA ARG A 98 -12.87 -12.14 18.33
C ARG A 98 -12.79 -10.61 18.19
N HIS A 99 -13.53 -9.90 19.04
CA HIS A 99 -13.60 -8.43 19.08
C HIS A 99 -13.91 -7.80 17.71
N ALA A 100 -14.84 -8.42 16.96
CA ALA A 100 -15.01 -8.14 15.54
C ALA A 100 -15.30 -6.66 15.31
N LEU A 101 -16.35 -6.12 15.94
CA LEU A 101 -16.77 -4.75 15.71
C LEU A 101 -15.75 -3.72 16.19
N LEU A 102 -15.08 -3.98 17.31
CA LEU A 102 -13.97 -3.14 17.77
C LEU A 102 -12.89 -2.99 16.70
N ARG A 103 -12.49 -4.11 16.08
CA ARG A 103 -11.51 -4.14 14.98
C ARG A 103 -12.06 -3.44 13.73
N ARG A 104 -13.33 -3.67 13.38
CA ARG A 104 -13.98 -3.05 12.22
C ARG A 104 -14.15 -1.54 12.37
N PHE A 105 -14.29 -1.01 13.57
CA PHE A 105 -14.27 0.44 13.81
C PHE A 105 -12.85 1.02 13.90
N GLY A 106 -11.83 0.17 14.01
CA GLY A 106 -10.45 0.60 14.20
C GLY A 106 -10.21 1.27 15.56
N ILE A 107 -10.89 0.80 16.62
CA ILE A 107 -10.68 1.28 17.99
C ILE A 107 -9.35 0.75 18.52
N MET A 108 -8.52 1.66 19.00
CA MET A 108 -7.18 1.41 19.52
C MET A 108 -7.20 1.05 21.01
N TYR A 109 -7.97 1.78 21.79
CA TYR A 109 -8.18 1.49 23.21
C TYR A 109 -9.49 2.12 23.70
N MET A 110 -9.99 1.59 24.81
CA MET A 110 -11.13 2.11 25.56
C MET A 110 -10.77 2.27 27.02
N ILE A 111 -11.21 3.35 27.66
CA ILE A 111 -11.04 3.57 29.10
C ILE A 111 -12.42 3.74 29.73
N TRP A 112 -12.71 2.91 30.73
CA TRP A 112 -13.98 2.92 31.44
C TRP A 112 -13.82 2.50 32.89
N ASN A 113 -14.37 3.30 33.81
CA ASN A 113 -14.45 3.02 35.24
C ASN A 113 -13.11 2.51 35.83
N ARG A 114 -12.06 3.34 35.69
CA ARG A 114 -10.68 3.06 36.15
C ARG A 114 -10.04 1.82 35.55
N ARG A 115 -10.50 1.38 34.37
CA ARG A 115 -9.90 0.27 33.61
C ARG A 115 -9.63 0.70 32.17
N ILE A 116 -8.64 0.09 31.55
CA ILE A 116 -8.29 0.29 30.14
C ILE A 116 -8.22 -1.06 29.43
N TRP A 117 -8.83 -1.13 28.26
CA TRP A 117 -8.67 -2.24 27.32
C TRP A 117 -7.94 -1.72 26.08
N MET A 118 -6.98 -2.49 25.56
CA MET A 118 -6.14 -2.07 24.44
C MET A 118 -6.10 -3.13 23.34
N ALA A 119 -6.30 -2.69 22.10
CA ALA A 119 -6.34 -3.56 20.94
C ALA A 119 -4.99 -4.24 20.65
N ASN A 120 -3.87 -3.60 20.98
CA ASN A 120 -2.52 -4.16 20.78
C ASN A 120 -2.13 -5.25 21.80
N ARG A 121 -2.98 -5.55 22.79
CA ARG A 121 -2.79 -6.64 23.76
C ARG A 121 -4.14 -7.25 24.16
N PRO A 122 -4.91 -7.79 23.20
CA PRO A 122 -6.32 -8.12 23.39
C PRO A 122 -6.53 -9.23 24.43
N ASP A 123 -5.56 -10.13 24.60
CA ASP A 123 -5.62 -11.24 25.56
C ASP A 123 -5.32 -10.82 26.99
N ALA A 124 -4.78 -9.62 27.22
CA ALA A 124 -4.66 -9.06 28.56
C ALA A 124 -6.02 -8.66 29.15
N GLY A 125 -7.06 -8.48 28.32
CA GLY A 125 -8.37 -8.02 28.78
C GLY A 125 -8.31 -6.62 29.39
N TRP A 126 -9.31 -6.30 30.24
CA TRP A 126 -9.36 -5.03 30.95
C TRP A 126 -8.30 -4.96 32.05
N GLN A 127 -7.46 -3.94 31.99
CA GLN A 127 -6.35 -3.72 32.93
C GLN A 127 -6.63 -2.51 33.83
N PRO A 128 -6.04 -2.42 35.03
CA PRO A 128 -6.16 -1.22 35.88
C PRO A 128 -5.65 0.04 35.17
N TYR A 129 -6.45 1.11 35.18
CA TYR A 129 -6.07 2.42 34.66
C TYR A 129 -5.78 3.39 35.82
N ARG A 130 -4.60 4.03 35.76
CA ARG A 130 -4.08 4.92 36.81
C ARG A 130 -3.94 6.39 36.37
N GLY A 131 -4.53 6.76 35.24
CA GLY A 131 -4.52 8.16 34.78
C GLY A 131 -5.31 9.09 35.70
N SER A 132 -5.11 10.39 35.53
CA SER A 132 -5.69 11.43 36.39
C SER A 132 -7.22 11.47 36.34
N ASN A 133 -7.81 11.19 35.17
CA ASN A 133 -9.25 11.05 35.02
C ASN A 133 -9.67 9.59 35.28
N PRO A 134 -10.56 9.29 36.23
CA PRO A 134 -10.97 7.92 36.50
C PRO A 134 -11.96 7.34 35.47
N HIS A 135 -12.46 8.14 34.52
CA HIS A 135 -13.42 7.72 33.49
C HIS A 135 -14.66 7.06 34.08
N THR A 136 -15.20 7.62 35.17
CA THR A 136 -16.41 7.13 35.86
C THR A 136 -17.70 7.78 35.34
N ASN A 137 -17.58 8.86 34.58
CA ASN A 137 -18.70 9.62 34.02
C ASN A 137 -18.71 9.61 32.48
N HIS A 138 -17.78 8.86 31.86
CA HIS A 138 -17.72 8.64 30.41
C HIS A 138 -16.85 7.45 30.05
N ILE A 139 -17.10 6.86 28.88
CA ILE A 139 -16.15 5.98 28.20
C ILE A 139 -15.32 6.83 27.25
N HIS A 140 -14.00 6.71 27.35
CA HIS A 140 -13.09 7.28 26.37
C HIS A 140 -12.77 6.25 25.29
N PHE A 141 -13.01 6.61 24.03
CA PHE A 141 -12.62 5.83 22.86
C PHE A 141 -11.47 6.52 22.15
N SER A 142 -10.41 5.78 21.84
CA SER A 142 -9.36 6.25 20.93
C SER A 142 -9.31 5.39 19.69
N PHE A 143 -9.13 6.02 18.53
CA PHE A 143 -9.14 5.36 17.23
C PHE A 143 -7.75 5.35 16.60
N SER A 144 -7.48 4.25 15.90
CA SER A 144 -6.42 4.18 14.89
C SER A 144 -6.72 5.13 13.73
N TRP A 145 -5.70 5.51 12.95
CA TRP A 145 -5.90 6.30 11.75
C TRP A 145 -6.86 5.67 10.72
N PRO A 146 -6.77 4.36 10.40
CA PRO A 146 -7.74 3.71 9.52
C PRO A 146 -9.18 3.83 10.04
N GLY A 147 -9.39 3.61 11.34
CA GLY A 147 -10.71 3.78 11.97
C GLY A 147 -11.20 5.22 11.88
N ALA A 148 -10.35 6.17 12.27
CA ALA A 148 -10.65 7.60 12.28
C ALA A 148 -10.96 8.17 10.89
N ARG A 149 -10.39 7.61 9.82
CA ARG A 149 -10.55 8.09 8.44
C ARG A 149 -11.59 7.32 7.60
N LYS A 150 -12.38 6.44 8.21
CA LYS A 150 -13.35 5.58 7.51
C LYS A 150 -12.72 4.58 6.53
N GLU A 151 -11.65 3.91 6.95
CA GLU A 151 -10.84 3.05 6.07
C GLU A 151 -10.90 1.56 6.41
N THR A 152 -11.46 1.22 7.58
CA THR A 152 -11.68 -0.15 8.04
C THR A 152 -12.96 -0.74 7.43
N THR A 153 -13.14 -2.06 7.56
CA THR A 153 -14.26 -2.78 6.93
C THR A 153 -15.65 -2.40 7.45
N TRP A 154 -15.77 -1.66 8.57
CA TRP A 154 -17.07 -1.09 8.95
C TRP A 154 -17.54 -0.03 7.94
N TRP A 155 -16.61 0.75 7.40
CA TRP A 155 -16.92 1.91 6.58
C TRP A 155 -16.87 1.63 5.08
N THR A 156 -16.23 0.53 4.70
CA THR A 156 -16.00 0.17 3.31
C THR A 156 -16.51 -1.23 3.02
N ASP A 157 -17.26 -1.41 1.93
CA ASP A 157 -17.62 -2.74 1.39
C ASP A 157 -16.39 -3.53 0.88
N ALA A 158 -15.20 -2.92 0.94
CA ALA A 158 -13.93 -3.49 0.51
C ALA A 158 -13.13 -4.08 1.69
N ALA A 159 -12.26 -5.04 1.35
CA ALA A 159 -11.31 -5.71 2.25
C ALA A 159 -10.51 -4.71 3.13
N PRO A 160 -9.98 -5.16 4.29
CA PRO A 160 -9.00 -4.37 5.05
C PRO A 160 -7.87 -3.89 4.13
N ARG A 161 -7.56 -2.59 4.20
CA ARG A 161 -6.56 -1.94 3.33
C ARG A 161 -5.13 -2.30 3.77
N THR A 162 -4.70 -3.53 3.55
CA THR A 162 -3.34 -3.98 3.94
C THR A 162 -2.31 -3.93 2.83
N ASN A 163 -2.69 -3.63 1.58
CA ASN A 163 -1.74 -3.50 0.47
C ASN A 163 -1.68 -2.06 -0.05
N PRO A 164 -0.48 -1.52 -0.35
CA PRO A 164 -0.36 -0.21 -0.98
C PRO A 164 -1.13 -0.21 -2.30
N ARG A 165 -2.03 0.78 -2.44
CA ARG A 165 -2.84 1.06 -3.63
C ARG A 165 -1.98 1.73 -4.71
N VAL A 166 -0.82 1.15 -4.97
CA VAL A 166 0.24 1.74 -5.78
C VAL A 166 0.51 0.81 -6.93
N SER A 167 0.47 1.37 -8.14
CA SER A 167 0.89 0.67 -9.33
C SER A 167 1.91 1.50 -10.07
N VAL A 168 3.06 0.87 -10.34
CA VAL A 168 4.25 1.54 -10.86
C VAL A 168 4.44 1.14 -12.32
N GLY A 169 3.68 1.82 -13.18
CA GLY A 169 3.78 1.79 -14.64
C GLY A 169 4.20 3.15 -15.18
N VAL A 170 3.97 3.41 -16.47
CA VAL A 170 4.02 4.77 -17.03
C VAL A 170 2.60 5.13 -17.48
N PRO A 171 1.83 5.91 -16.69
CA PRO A 171 2.19 6.62 -15.46
C PRO A 171 2.25 5.75 -14.20
N SER A 172 2.78 6.30 -13.10
CA SER A 172 2.58 5.75 -11.76
C SER A 172 1.28 6.24 -11.15
N VAL A 173 0.54 5.36 -10.47
CA VAL A 173 -0.81 5.67 -9.99
C VAL A 173 -0.99 5.26 -8.54
N VAL A 174 -1.63 6.14 -7.77
CA VAL A 174 -1.98 5.93 -6.36
C VAL A 174 -3.46 6.22 -6.15
N ASP A 175 -4.20 5.30 -5.52
CA ASP A 175 -5.53 5.60 -4.98
C ASP A 175 -5.42 6.07 -3.52
N THR A 176 -5.89 7.29 -3.27
CA THR A 176 -5.85 7.96 -1.95
C THR A 176 -7.07 7.64 -1.09
N GLY A 177 -8.09 6.96 -1.63
CA GLY A 177 -9.37 6.76 -0.96
C GLY A 177 -10.38 7.89 -1.20
N SER A 178 -9.91 9.11 -1.44
CA SER A 178 -10.73 10.23 -1.91
C SER A 178 -10.62 10.47 -3.42
N GLY A 179 -9.83 9.66 -4.13
CA GLY A 179 -9.60 9.78 -5.56
C GLY A 179 -8.23 9.24 -5.96
N MET A 180 -8.00 9.12 -7.27
CA MET A 180 -6.71 8.71 -7.81
C MET A 180 -5.80 9.92 -8.07
N VAL A 181 -4.50 9.70 -7.92
CA VAL A 181 -3.45 10.62 -8.37
C VAL A 181 -2.51 9.86 -9.29
N ILE A 182 -2.24 10.43 -10.46
CA ILE A 182 -1.26 9.93 -11.43
C ILE A 182 -0.03 10.82 -11.41
N PHE A 183 1.15 10.21 -11.50
CA PHE A 183 2.44 10.88 -11.56
C PHE A 183 3.22 10.40 -12.78
N GLY A 184 4.01 11.31 -13.35
CA GLY A 184 4.91 10.99 -14.45
C GLY A 184 6.08 11.95 -14.53
N VAL A 185 7.13 11.53 -15.24
CA VAL A 185 8.25 12.40 -15.62
C VAL A 185 7.98 12.93 -17.02
N ASP A 186 8.11 14.24 -17.22
CA ASP A 186 8.02 14.86 -18.54
C ASP A 186 9.37 14.85 -19.29
N GLY A 187 9.38 15.26 -20.56
CA GLY A 187 10.62 15.27 -21.37
C GLY A 187 11.75 16.16 -20.83
N SER A 188 11.45 17.12 -19.95
CA SER A 188 12.46 17.97 -19.30
C SER A 188 13.11 17.31 -18.08
N GLY A 189 12.55 16.19 -17.60
CA GLY A 189 12.90 15.61 -16.30
C GLY A 189 12.14 16.25 -15.14
N GLY A 190 11.05 16.98 -15.43
CA GLY A 190 10.09 17.50 -14.46
C GLY A 190 9.13 16.41 -14.01
N ILE A 191 8.69 16.45 -12.75
CA ILE A 191 7.60 15.59 -12.28
C ILE A 191 6.30 16.36 -12.42
N THR A 192 5.33 15.73 -13.06
CA THR A 192 3.98 16.24 -13.23
C THR A 192 2.98 15.26 -12.63
N HIS A 193 1.86 15.78 -12.16
CA HIS A 193 0.77 14.97 -11.65
C HIS A 193 -0.61 15.46 -12.12
N ARG A 194 -1.60 14.61 -11.93
CA ARG A 194 -3.02 14.91 -12.16
C ARG A 194 -3.85 14.09 -11.18
N TRP A 195 -4.96 14.62 -10.69
CA TRP A 195 -5.74 13.94 -9.64
C TRP A 195 -7.25 14.06 -9.83
N GLN A 196 -7.98 13.16 -9.19
CA GLN A 196 -9.41 13.30 -8.92
C GLN A 196 -9.61 13.84 -7.51
N SER A 197 -10.54 14.79 -7.35
CA SER A 197 -10.89 15.34 -6.02
C SER A 197 -12.00 14.54 -5.32
N ALA A 198 -12.65 13.63 -6.04
CA ALA A 198 -13.61 12.67 -5.52
C ALA A 198 -13.50 11.35 -6.32
N PRO A 199 -13.81 10.19 -5.73
CA PRO A 199 -13.79 8.92 -6.45
C PRO A 199 -14.69 8.97 -7.70
N GLY A 200 -14.13 8.63 -8.87
CA GLY A 200 -14.87 8.66 -10.14
C GLY A 200 -15.19 10.06 -10.68
N GLY A 201 -14.71 11.12 -10.02
CA GLY A 201 -14.92 12.50 -10.45
C GLY A 201 -14.05 12.93 -11.64
N ALA A 202 -14.23 14.18 -12.06
CA ALA A 202 -13.40 14.80 -13.07
C ALA A 202 -11.93 14.88 -12.63
N TRP A 203 -11.03 14.74 -13.59
CA TRP A 203 -9.60 14.89 -13.38
C TRP A 203 -9.16 16.35 -13.51
N SER A 204 -8.23 16.78 -12.66
CA SER A 204 -7.58 18.11 -12.72
C SER A 204 -6.87 18.35 -14.05
N VAL A 205 -6.26 19.51 -14.28
CA VAL A 205 -5.24 19.64 -15.33
C VAL A 205 -3.93 18.98 -14.89
N TRP A 206 -3.06 18.63 -15.83
CA TRP A 206 -1.67 18.27 -15.53
C TRP A 206 -0.97 19.44 -14.87
N THR A 207 -0.42 19.21 -13.68
CA THR A 207 0.20 20.24 -12.85
C THR A 207 1.62 19.82 -12.52
N ALA A 208 2.57 20.76 -12.66
CA ALA A 208 3.95 20.52 -12.30
C ALA A 208 4.10 20.37 -10.77
N LEU A 209 4.74 19.29 -10.34
CA LEU A 209 5.16 19.05 -8.96
C LEU A 209 6.58 19.58 -8.69
N GLY A 210 7.25 20.08 -9.72
CA GLY A 210 8.66 20.49 -9.67
C GLY A 210 9.61 19.36 -10.06
N ARG A 211 10.87 19.47 -9.66
CA ARG A 211 11.90 18.45 -9.95
C ARG A 211 13.01 18.44 -8.90
N PRO A 212 13.76 17.32 -8.79
CA PRO A 212 15.08 17.29 -8.16
C PRO A 212 16.03 18.39 -8.64
N ALA A 213 17.18 18.54 -7.98
CA ALA A 213 18.23 19.45 -8.47
C ALA A 213 18.71 19.10 -9.89
N GLY A 214 18.76 17.80 -10.22
CA GLY A 214 18.98 17.25 -11.55
C GLY A 214 17.69 16.90 -12.31
N ARG A 215 17.80 16.11 -13.38
CA ARG A 215 16.61 15.61 -14.10
C ARG A 215 16.06 14.38 -13.42
N ALA A 216 14.76 14.30 -13.20
CA ALA A 216 14.13 13.04 -12.84
C ALA A 216 14.22 12.06 -14.01
N VAL A 217 14.48 10.78 -13.71
CA VAL A 217 14.54 9.70 -14.70
C VAL A 217 13.82 8.44 -14.19
N GLY A 218 13.15 7.74 -15.10
CA GLY A 218 12.38 6.54 -14.78
C GLY A 218 11.02 6.85 -14.16
N ARG A 219 10.50 5.88 -13.39
CA ARG A 219 9.13 5.93 -12.85
C ARG A 219 9.12 6.56 -11.45
N PRO A 220 8.35 7.65 -11.21
CA PRO A 220 8.14 8.13 -9.85
C PRO A 220 7.43 7.05 -9.02
N TRP A 221 7.94 6.71 -7.84
CA TRP A 221 7.25 5.81 -6.92
C TRP A 221 6.46 6.64 -5.91
N ALA A 222 5.16 6.73 -6.11
CA ALA A 222 4.26 7.43 -5.20
C ALA A 222 3.51 6.42 -4.33
N LEU A 223 3.30 6.74 -3.07
CA LEU A 223 2.42 5.98 -2.19
C LEU A 223 1.72 6.87 -1.16
N VAL A 224 0.61 6.36 -0.62
CA VAL A 224 0.03 6.93 0.61
C VAL A 224 0.93 6.52 1.78
N GLY A 225 1.64 7.49 2.32
CA GLY A 225 2.50 7.33 3.48
C GLY A 225 1.72 7.38 4.80
N ARG A 226 2.44 7.64 5.89
CA ARG A 226 1.82 7.86 7.19
C ARG A 226 0.76 8.98 7.11
N TYR A 227 -0.28 8.85 7.92
CA TYR A 227 -1.34 9.86 8.02
C TYR A 227 -2.12 10.14 6.72
N GLY A 228 -2.16 9.20 5.78
CA GLY A 228 -2.95 9.36 4.56
C GLY A 228 -2.40 10.40 3.59
N LYS A 229 -1.12 10.80 3.76
CA LYS A 229 -0.46 11.83 2.95
C LYS A 229 0.47 11.20 1.93
N LEU A 230 0.51 11.77 0.73
CA LEU A 230 1.32 11.23 -0.34
C LEU A 230 2.81 11.49 -0.10
N VAL A 231 3.63 10.52 -0.46
CA VAL A 231 5.08 10.65 -0.59
C VAL A 231 5.46 10.14 -1.98
N VAL A 232 6.32 10.89 -2.66
CA VAL A 232 6.77 10.56 -4.03
C VAL A 232 8.28 10.46 -4.01
N PHE A 233 8.79 9.37 -4.55
CA PHE A 233 10.22 9.11 -4.73
C PHE A 233 10.55 9.08 -6.21
N VAL A 234 11.73 9.56 -6.59
CA VAL A 234 12.22 9.44 -7.96
C VAL A 234 13.73 9.34 -7.97
N ARG A 235 14.28 8.68 -8.99
CA ARG A 235 15.71 8.68 -9.25
C ARG A 235 16.09 9.91 -10.09
N GLY A 236 17.16 10.59 -9.72
CA GLY A 236 17.79 11.61 -10.56
C GLY A 236 18.72 11.00 -11.61
N ASP A 237 19.04 11.76 -12.66
CA ASP A 237 20.05 11.38 -13.67
C ASP A 237 21.47 11.24 -13.10
N ASP A 238 21.71 11.82 -11.92
CA ASP A 238 22.87 11.61 -11.05
C ASP A 238 22.89 10.26 -10.31
N GLY A 239 21.81 9.48 -10.41
CA GLY A 239 21.61 8.22 -9.68
C GLY A 239 21.19 8.41 -8.22
N VAL A 240 20.97 9.64 -7.75
CA VAL A 240 20.51 9.90 -6.38
C VAL A 240 19.01 9.62 -6.26
N LEU A 241 18.57 9.12 -5.11
CA LEU A 241 17.15 9.05 -4.78
C LEU A 241 16.69 10.39 -4.21
N TRP A 242 15.64 10.94 -4.78
CA TRP A 242 14.99 12.16 -4.33
C TRP A 242 13.57 11.87 -3.87
N HIS A 243 13.07 12.63 -2.90
CA HIS A 243 11.68 12.53 -2.49
C HIS A 243 11.04 13.88 -2.16
N THR A 244 9.72 13.94 -2.30
CA THR A 244 8.86 15.00 -1.79
C THR A 244 7.64 14.37 -1.10
N TRP A 245 6.94 15.14 -0.29
CA TRP A 245 5.79 14.67 0.47
C TRP A 245 4.75 15.77 0.66
N GLN A 246 3.52 15.35 0.94
CA GLN A 246 2.47 16.25 1.38
C GLN A 246 2.56 16.51 2.89
N SER A 247 2.38 17.76 3.28
CA SER A 247 2.11 18.18 4.65
C SER A 247 0.72 17.71 5.11
N GLU A 248 0.41 17.90 6.39
CA GLU A 248 -0.92 17.60 6.92
C GLU A 248 -2.03 18.43 6.27
N ALA A 249 -1.72 19.66 5.86
CA ALA A 249 -2.63 20.52 5.10
C ALA A 249 -2.79 20.06 3.63
N GLY A 250 -1.98 19.11 3.16
CA GLY A 250 -1.99 18.61 1.78
C GLY A 250 -1.08 19.38 0.83
N GLU A 251 -0.34 20.37 1.33
CA GLU A 251 0.66 21.12 0.56
C GLU A 251 1.90 20.26 0.31
N TRP A 252 2.49 20.37 -0.87
CA TRP A 252 3.74 19.67 -1.15
C TRP A 252 4.92 20.38 -0.48
N ALA A 253 5.91 19.61 -0.06
CA ALA A 253 7.18 20.17 0.39
C ALA A 253 7.75 21.12 -0.67
N PRO A 254 8.28 22.29 -0.28
CA PRO A 254 8.68 23.34 -1.22
C PRO A 254 9.86 22.93 -2.11
N GLU A 255 10.67 21.96 -1.66
CA GLU A 255 11.82 21.44 -2.39
C GLU A 255 11.86 19.91 -2.35
N TRP A 256 12.47 19.32 -3.38
CA TRP A 256 12.79 17.91 -3.40
C TRP A 256 14.02 17.65 -2.53
N VAL A 257 13.93 16.67 -1.63
CA VAL A 257 15.00 16.33 -0.69
C VAL A 257 15.76 15.10 -1.19
N SER A 258 17.09 15.19 -1.17
CA SER A 258 17.96 14.06 -1.49
C SER A 258 18.02 13.07 -0.32
N LEU A 259 17.87 11.79 -0.64
CA LEU A 259 18.15 10.66 0.26
C LEU A 259 19.51 10.01 -0.07
N GLY A 260 20.33 10.64 -0.92
CA GLY A 260 21.59 10.08 -1.38
C GLY A 260 21.41 8.79 -2.19
N GLY A 261 22.33 7.85 -1.99
CA GLY A 261 22.36 6.59 -2.73
C GLY A 261 22.96 6.73 -4.13
N ARG A 262 23.08 5.59 -4.83
CA ARG A 262 23.55 5.52 -6.22
C ARG A 262 22.77 4.43 -6.94
N LEU A 263 21.65 4.79 -7.52
CA LEU A 263 20.65 3.91 -8.10
C LEU A 263 20.86 3.72 -9.61
N ALA A 264 20.81 2.48 -10.06
CA ALA A 264 20.84 2.06 -11.47
C ALA A 264 19.47 1.55 -11.98
N GLY A 265 18.41 1.73 -11.21
CA GLY A 265 17.03 1.39 -11.58
C GLY A 265 16.03 2.11 -10.69
N ASP A 266 14.74 1.98 -11.01
CA ASP A 266 13.67 2.55 -10.17
C ASP A 266 13.71 1.94 -8.76
N PRO A 267 13.39 2.72 -7.71
CA PRO A 267 13.30 2.20 -6.35
C PRO A 267 12.09 1.28 -6.19
N ALA A 268 12.05 0.50 -5.10
CA ALA A 268 10.87 -0.15 -4.58
C ALA A 268 10.61 0.34 -3.15
N VAL A 269 9.41 0.85 -2.89
CA VAL A 269 9.11 1.54 -1.62
C VAL A 269 7.87 0.93 -0.97
N VAL A 270 7.94 0.73 0.34
CA VAL A 270 6.82 0.25 1.15
C VAL A 270 6.68 1.04 2.45
N LEU A 271 5.43 1.16 2.92
CA LEU A 271 5.11 1.64 4.26
C LEU A 271 4.92 0.42 5.18
N SER A 272 5.78 0.29 6.18
CA SER A 272 5.68 -0.78 7.17
C SER A 272 4.57 -0.48 8.20
N PRO A 273 4.02 -1.50 8.90
CA PRO A 273 2.95 -1.30 9.89
C PRO A 273 3.29 -0.35 11.06
N ASN A 274 4.58 -0.13 11.34
CA ASN A 274 5.07 0.85 12.31
C ASN A 274 5.07 2.31 11.79
N GLY A 275 4.56 2.53 10.58
CA GLY A 275 4.48 3.84 9.92
C GLY A 275 5.79 4.32 9.29
N ALA A 276 6.85 3.50 9.29
CA ALA A 276 8.12 3.84 8.66
C ALA A 276 8.12 3.46 7.17
N LEU A 277 8.66 4.34 6.34
CA LEU A 277 8.93 4.05 4.93
C LEU A 277 10.27 3.33 4.78
N SER A 278 10.31 2.37 3.86
CA SER A 278 11.49 1.58 3.49
C SER A 278 11.67 1.61 1.98
N VAL A 279 12.87 1.95 1.52
CA VAL A 279 13.24 2.03 0.10
C VAL A 279 14.33 1.03 -0.22
N PHE A 280 14.15 0.26 -1.29
CA PHE A 280 15.12 -0.68 -1.82
C PHE A 280 15.44 -0.30 -3.26
N ALA A 281 16.70 -0.41 -3.66
CA ALA A 281 17.07 -0.13 -5.04
C ALA A 281 18.34 -0.86 -5.45
N ARG A 282 18.51 -1.04 -6.76
CA ARG A 282 19.71 -1.63 -7.36
C ARG A 282 20.78 -0.57 -7.56
N ASP A 283 22.01 -0.82 -7.14
CA ASP A 283 23.17 0.04 -7.44
C ASP A 283 23.79 -0.29 -8.83
N PRO A 284 24.72 0.53 -9.38
CA PRO A 284 25.41 0.23 -10.64
C PRO A 284 26.21 -1.07 -10.67
N GLY A 285 26.61 -1.60 -9.50
CA GLY A 285 27.25 -2.91 -9.40
C GLY A 285 26.25 -4.07 -9.44
N GLY A 286 24.95 -3.79 -9.41
CA GLY A 286 23.88 -4.76 -9.35
C GLY A 286 23.47 -5.14 -7.93
N ARG A 287 24.07 -4.57 -6.89
CA ARG A 287 23.71 -4.90 -5.50
C ARG A 287 22.38 -4.29 -5.11
N VAL A 288 21.65 -4.96 -4.24
CA VAL A 288 20.48 -4.37 -3.58
C VAL A 288 20.97 -3.51 -2.42
N THR A 289 20.54 -2.26 -2.40
CA THR A 289 20.80 -1.30 -1.31
C THR A 289 19.49 -0.83 -0.71
N HIS A 290 19.52 -0.45 0.57
CA HIS A 290 18.33 -0.12 1.34
C HIS A 290 18.53 1.11 2.24
N THR A 291 17.55 2.01 2.28
CA THR A 291 17.41 3.05 3.32
C THR A 291 15.98 3.07 3.86
N TRP A 292 15.78 3.54 5.08
CA TRP A 292 14.48 3.56 5.75
C TRP A 292 14.35 4.76 6.68
N GLN A 293 13.11 5.12 7.00
CA GLN A 293 12.81 6.01 8.11
C GLN A 293 13.02 5.28 9.43
N ARG A 294 13.77 5.89 10.35
CA ARG A 294 13.91 5.40 11.72
C ARG A 294 12.53 5.43 12.42
N GLY A 295 12.31 4.61 13.43
CA GLY A 295 11.00 4.45 14.05
C GLY A 295 10.45 5.74 14.68
N PRO A 296 9.23 5.69 15.24
CA PRO A 296 8.60 6.86 15.88
C PRO A 296 9.45 7.49 16.99
N GLU A 297 10.21 6.68 17.72
CA GLU A 297 11.13 7.14 18.78
C GLU A 297 12.25 8.04 18.26
N GLN A 298 12.58 7.96 16.96
CA GLN A 298 13.59 8.77 16.30
C GLN A 298 12.96 9.79 15.33
N GLY A 299 11.66 10.08 15.50
CA GLY A 299 10.95 11.10 14.74
C GLY A 299 10.85 10.84 13.24
N TYR A 300 10.97 9.58 12.80
CA TYR A 300 10.93 9.22 11.38
C TYR A 300 12.03 9.83 10.51
N ALA A 301 13.16 10.21 11.10
CA ALA A 301 14.31 10.65 10.35
C ALA A 301 14.88 9.50 9.50
N TRP A 302 15.20 9.77 8.24
CA TRP A 302 15.83 8.78 7.36
C TRP A 302 17.19 8.33 7.90
N ASN A 303 17.54 7.08 7.60
CA ASN A 303 18.89 6.59 7.81
C ASN A 303 19.85 7.31 6.86
N GLU A 304 20.96 7.83 7.40
CA GLU A 304 21.91 8.66 6.65
C GLU A 304 22.73 7.86 5.63
N THR A 305 22.92 6.57 5.91
CA THR A 305 23.68 5.65 5.04
C THR A 305 22.77 4.58 4.46
N TRP A 306 23.01 4.23 3.19
CA TRP A 306 22.35 3.09 2.57
C TRP A 306 23.03 1.81 3.03
N ALA A 307 22.24 0.86 3.52
CA ALA A 307 22.70 -0.47 3.87
C ALA A 307 22.85 -1.35 2.62
N ASP A 308 23.89 -2.16 2.57
CA ASP A 308 24.04 -3.25 1.59
C ASP A 308 23.15 -4.42 2.03
N MET A 309 22.25 -4.85 1.14
CA MET A 309 21.36 -5.99 1.36
C MET A 309 21.92 -7.29 0.79
N GLU A 310 23.18 -7.25 0.32
CA GLU A 310 23.89 -8.34 -0.35
C GLU A 310 23.19 -8.79 -1.63
N GLY A 311 23.80 -9.72 -2.35
CA GLY A 311 23.25 -10.29 -3.59
C GLY A 311 23.33 -9.32 -4.78
N ALA A 312 23.37 -9.89 -5.98
CA ALA A 312 23.39 -9.13 -7.23
C ALA A 312 22.16 -9.47 -8.07
N ILE A 313 21.47 -8.45 -8.56
CA ILE A 313 20.18 -8.57 -9.24
C ILE A 313 20.19 -7.97 -10.64
N ARG A 314 19.31 -8.46 -11.50
CA ARG A 314 18.94 -7.88 -12.79
C ARG A 314 17.60 -7.18 -12.65
N GLY A 315 17.50 -5.98 -13.22
CA GLY A 315 16.27 -5.18 -13.17
C GLY A 315 15.96 -4.62 -11.80
N ARG A 316 14.67 -4.55 -11.45
CA ARG A 316 14.18 -3.87 -10.24
C ARG A 316 13.75 -4.88 -9.17
N PRO A 317 14.07 -4.61 -7.89
CA PRO A 317 13.49 -5.38 -6.80
C PRO A 317 12.01 -5.04 -6.63
N VAL A 318 11.25 -5.93 -6.00
CA VAL A 318 9.87 -5.70 -5.55
C VAL A 318 9.76 -6.02 -4.07
N VAL A 319 9.21 -5.10 -3.29
CA VAL A 319 8.98 -5.29 -1.86
C VAL A 319 7.49 -5.26 -1.54
N VAL A 320 7.06 -6.17 -0.66
CA VAL A 320 5.71 -6.22 -0.10
C VAL A 320 5.79 -6.43 1.41
N VAL A 321 4.75 -6.04 2.14
CA VAL A 321 4.60 -6.41 3.56
C VAL A 321 3.86 -7.75 3.63
N GLY A 322 4.46 -8.72 4.30
CA GLY A 322 3.89 -10.04 4.54
C GLY A 322 2.82 -10.03 5.63
N ARG A 323 2.16 -11.18 5.82
CA ARG A 323 1.07 -11.35 6.81
C ARG A 323 1.48 -11.14 8.27
N ASP A 324 2.78 -11.20 8.57
CA ASP A 324 3.37 -10.96 9.89
C ASP A 324 3.85 -9.52 10.08
N GLY A 325 3.59 -8.65 9.10
CA GLY A 325 4.06 -7.27 9.08
C GLY A 325 5.53 -7.11 8.70
N GLY A 326 6.28 -8.21 8.48
CA GLY A 326 7.66 -8.17 7.98
C GLY A 326 7.69 -7.86 6.49
N MET A 327 8.73 -7.18 6.03
CA MET A 327 8.93 -6.96 4.59
C MET A 327 9.45 -8.25 3.92
N VAL A 328 9.01 -8.49 2.69
CA VAL A 328 9.54 -9.54 1.81
C VAL A 328 9.99 -8.89 0.51
N LEU A 329 11.26 -9.07 0.19
CA LEU A 329 11.91 -8.57 -1.00
C LEU A 329 12.06 -9.69 -2.03
N PHE A 330 11.69 -9.42 -3.27
CA PHE A 330 11.83 -10.32 -4.41
C PHE A 330 12.68 -9.65 -5.48
N ALA A 331 13.57 -10.39 -6.11
CA ALA A 331 14.37 -9.89 -7.21
C ALA A 331 14.79 -11.01 -8.15
N ARG A 332 15.03 -10.64 -9.41
CA ARG A 332 15.66 -11.54 -10.39
C ARG A 332 17.17 -11.49 -10.20
N GLY A 333 17.79 -12.65 -9.98
CA GLY A 333 19.24 -12.78 -9.82
C GLY A 333 20.00 -12.62 -11.13
N THR A 334 21.33 -12.61 -11.04
CA THR A 334 22.22 -12.61 -12.23
C THR A 334 22.17 -13.92 -13.04
N ASP A 335 21.66 -14.99 -12.40
CA ASP A 335 21.35 -16.31 -12.93
C ASP A 335 19.99 -16.39 -13.66
N ASP A 336 19.28 -15.26 -13.78
CA ASP A 336 17.92 -15.15 -14.31
C ASP A 336 16.85 -15.91 -13.50
N ALA A 337 17.18 -16.46 -12.32
CA ALA A 337 16.21 -17.05 -11.41
C ALA A 337 15.58 -15.98 -10.50
N LEU A 338 14.41 -16.26 -9.92
CA LEU A 338 13.87 -15.40 -8.87
C LEU A 338 14.42 -15.82 -7.50
N HIS A 339 14.74 -14.82 -6.69
CA HIS A 339 15.20 -14.97 -5.32
C HIS A 339 14.35 -14.09 -4.41
N HIS A 340 14.24 -14.47 -3.15
CA HIS A 340 13.62 -13.63 -2.13
C HIS A 340 14.46 -13.54 -0.85
N ARG A 341 14.13 -12.56 -0.01
CA ARG A 341 14.64 -12.37 1.35
C ARG A 341 13.53 -11.74 2.19
N TRP A 342 13.43 -12.04 3.48
CA TRP A 342 12.33 -11.51 4.32
C TRP A 342 12.80 -11.11 5.71
N GLN A 343 12.03 -10.23 6.36
CA GLN A 343 12.18 -9.91 7.78
C GLN A 343 11.38 -10.88 8.64
N THR A 344 11.89 -11.19 9.83
CA THR A 344 11.12 -11.89 10.87
C THR A 344 10.21 -10.90 11.62
N GLY A 345 9.11 -10.48 10.97
CA GLY A 345 8.18 -9.48 11.50
C GLY A 345 8.64 -8.03 11.31
N THR A 346 7.82 -7.08 11.78
CA THR A 346 8.07 -5.63 11.59
C THR A 346 9.38 -5.20 12.28
N GLY A 347 10.36 -4.73 11.50
CA GLY A 347 11.65 -4.28 12.02
C GLY A 347 12.58 -5.39 12.52
N GLY A 348 12.22 -6.66 12.29
CA GLY A 348 13.05 -7.81 12.64
C GLY A 348 14.27 -7.99 11.72
N PRO A 349 15.20 -8.89 12.09
CA PRO A 349 16.34 -9.25 11.24
C PRO A 349 15.88 -9.83 9.90
N TRP A 350 16.74 -9.67 8.89
CA TRP A 350 16.52 -10.23 7.57
C TRP A 350 17.13 -11.64 7.44
N SER A 351 16.43 -12.53 6.74
CA SER A 351 16.91 -13.87 6.33
C SER A 351 18.13 -13.78 5.41
N ALA A 352 18.73 -14.89 4.98
CA ALA A 352 19.58 -14.88 3.78
C ALA A 352 18.73 -14.81 2.49
N TRP A 353 19.35 -14.48 1.35
CA TRP A 353 18.72 -14.67 0.05
C TRP A 353 18.46 -16.16 -0.20
N THR A 354 17.26 -16.48 -0.67
CA THR A 354 16.82 -17.86 -0.95
C THR A 354 16.22 -17.93 -2.35
N PRO A 355 16.57 -18.96 -3.17
CA PRO A 355 16.01 -19.09 -4.51
C PRO A 355 14.54 -19.52 -4.48
N LEU A 356 13.76 -18.95 -5.39
CA LEU A 356 12.46 -19.44 -5.87
C LEU A 356 12.59 -20.20 -7.20
N HIS A 357 13.81 -20.35 -7.70
CA HIS A 357 14.13 -21.01 -8.96
C HIS A 357 13.41 -20.36 -10.16
N GLY A 358 13.27 -21.11 -11.26
CA GLY A 358 12.75 -20.61 -12.54
C GLY A 358 13.80 -19.86 -13.36
N ARG A 359 13.41 -19.43 -14.56
CA ARG A 359 14.23 -18.62 -15.47
C ARG A 359 13.37 -17.54 -16.07
N PHE A 360 13.74 -16.27 -15.89
CA PHE A 360 12.86 -15.13 -16.16
C PHE A 360 13.53 -13.98 -16.91
N THR A 361 12.72 -13.24 -17.66
CA THR A 361 13.12 -12.06 -18.45
C THR A 361 12.43 -10.77 -18.02
N SER A 362 11.63 -10.81 -16.96
CA SER A 362 11.00 -9.63 -16.35
C SER A 362 11.30 -9.56 -14.85
N ASP A 363 11.13 -8.38 -14.27
CA ASP A 363 10.97 -8.24 -12.82
C ASP A 363 9.72 -9.01 -12.34
N PRO A 364 9.68 -9.47 -11.08
CA PRO A 364 8.50 -10.14 -10.55
C PRO A 364 7.34 -9.16 -10.33
N ALA A 365 6.11 -9.69 -10.31
CA ALA A 365 4.92 -9.02 -9.79
C ALA A 365 4.39 -9.82 -8.61
N VAL A 366 4.15 -9.17 -7.48
CA VAL A 366 3.90 -9.84 -6.19
C VAL A 366 2.67 -9.29 -5.52
N VAL A 367 1.87 -10.18 -4.92
CA VAL A 367 0.69 -9.78 -4.14
C VAL A 367 0.53 -10.65 -2.90
N LEU A 368 0.09 -10.04 -1.79
CA LEU A 368 -0.41 -10.75 -0.62
C LEU A 368 -1.92 -10.96 -0.77
N SER A 369 -2.33 -12.23 -0.87
CA SER A 369 -3.74 -12.60 -0.97
C SER A 369 -4.44 -12.53 0.39
N PRO A 370 -5.79 -12.40 0.44
CA PRO A 370 -6.54 -12.31 1.70
C PRO A 370 -6.37 -13.50 2.66
N ASN A 371 -5.96 -14.66 2.14
CA ASN A 371 -5.61 -15.85 2.93
C ASN A 371 -4.20 -15.78 3.56
N GLY A 372 -3.50 -14.65 3.43
CA GLY A 372 -2.16 -14.44 3.98
C GLY A 372 -1.03 -15.13 3.21
N ALA A 373 -1.30 -15.65 2.00
CA ALA A 373 -0.28 -16.24 1.12
C ALA A 373 0.23 -15.21 0.10
N LEU A 374 1.55 -15.14 -0.05
CA LEU A 374 2.18 -14.42 -1.16
C LEU A 374 2.06 -15.21 -2.46
N SER A 375 1.86 -14.49 -3.55
CA SER A 375 1.82 -14.97 -4.92
C SER A 375 2.76 -14.15 -5.79
N VAL A 376 3.59 -14.82 -6.58
CA VAL A 376 4.65 -14.19 -7.40
C VAL A 376 4.48 -14.63 -8.84
N PHE A 377 4.43 -13.65 -9.74
CA PHE A 377 4.29 -13.83 -11.18
C PHE A 377 5.53 -13.27 -11.87
N ALA A 378 5.99 -13.93 -12.92
CA ALA A 378 7.06 -13.41 -13.76
C ALA A 378 6.94 -13.93 -15.19
N ARG A 379 7.61 -13.26 -16.11
CA ARG A 379 7.64 -13.65 -17.51
C ARG A 379 8.90 -14.44 -17.83
N ASP A 380 8.74 -15.58 -18.47
CA ASP A 380 9.85 -16.43 -18.91
C ASP A 380 10.48 -15.93 -20.24
N PRO A 381 11.53 -16.60 -20.77
CA PRO A 381 12.14 -16.24 -22.05
C PRO A 381 11.27 -16.43 -23.28
N ASP A 382 10.27 -17.31 -23.22
CA ASP A 382 9.30 -17.56 -24.31
C ASP A 382 8.15 -16.54 -24.29
N GLY A 383 8.15 -15.65 -23.30
CA GLY A 383 7.15 -14.60 -23.12
C GLY A 383 5.93 -15.06 -22.35
N ARG A 384 5.91 -16.27 -21.78
CA ARG A 384 4.78 -16.74 -20.97
C ARG A 384 4.83 -16.12 -19.59
N VAL A 385 3.67 -15.77 -19.04
CA VAL A 385 3.59 -15.48 -17.61
C VAL A 385 3.52 -16.82 -16.88
N THR A 386 4.30 -16.97 -15.81
CA THR A 386 4.20 -18.11 -14.90
C THR A 386 4.07 -17.62 -13.46
N HIS A 387 3.59 -18.49 -12.57
CA HIS A 387 3.26 -18.13 -11.20
C HIS A 387 3.65 -19.21 -10.18
N THR A 388 4.09 -18.79 -9.00
CA THR A 388 4.19 -19.64 -7.80
C THR A 388 3.61 -18.90 -6.58
N TRP A 389 3.23 -19.65 -5.55
CA TRP A 389 2.59 -19.12 -4.35
C TRP A 389 3.04 -19.85 -3.09
N GLN A 390 2.89 -19.18 -1.94
CA GLN A 390 3.03 -19.81 -0.64
C GLN A 390 1.87 -20.78 -0.38
N ARG A 391 2.15 -21.96 0.19
CA ARG A 391 1.17 -23.05 0.44
C ARG A 391 0.16 -22.74 1.56
N GLY A 392 0.13 -21.51 2.06
CA GLY A 392 -0.80 -21.02 3.08
C GLY A 392 -0.19 -20.95 4.49
N PRO A 393 -0.88 -20.28 5.45
CA PRO A 393 -0.35 -20.04 6.79
C PRO A 393 -0.07 -21.31 7.60
N GLU A 394 -0.88 -22.36 7.41
CA GLU A 394 -0.75 -23.65 8.10
C GLU A 394 0.53 -24.41 7.71
N GLN A 395 1.07 -24.14 6.51
CA GLN A 395 2.32 -24.70 5.99
C GLN A 395 3.49 -23.72 6.16
N GLY A 396 3.35 -22.74 7.06
CA GLY A 396 4.34 -21.71 7.31
C GLY A 396 4.61 -20.86 6.06
N TYR A 397 5.88 -20.65 5.73
CA TYR A 397 6.30 -19.83 4.59
C TYR A 397 6.74 -20.67 3.37
N ALA A 398 6.36 -21.96 3.34
CA ALA A 398 6.72 -22.86 2.25
C ALA A 398 6.09 -22.43 0.91
N TRP A 399 6.87 -22.51 -0.16
CA TRP A 399 6.44 -22.18 -1.53
C TRP A 399 6.06 -23.42 -2.32
N ASN A 400 5.21 -23.25 -3.33
CA ASN A 400 5.08 -24.26 -4.36
C ASN A 400 6.40 -24.36 -5.14
N GLU A 401 6.92 -25.57 -5.30
CA GLU A 401 8.24 -25.81 -5.91
C GLU A 401 8.18 -25.70 -7.43
N THR A 402 7.01 -25.93 -8.01
CA THR A 402 6.80 -25.86 -9.46
C THR A 402 6.06 -24.57 -9.81
N TRP A 403 6.60 -23.85 -10.80
CA TRP A 403 5.93 -22.71 -11.40
C TRP A 403 4.82 -23.18 -12.32
N ALA A 404 3.61 -22.66 -12.12
CA ALA A 404 2.46 -22.91 -12.97
C ALA A 404 2.51 -22.00 -14.20
N ASP A 405 2.29 -22.57 -15.38
CA ASP A 405 2.13 -21.80 -16.63
C ASP A 405 0.78 -21.07 -16.60
N MET A 406 0.82 -19.75 -16.81
CA MET A 406 -0.38 -18.93 -16.91
C MET A 406 -0.82 -18.72 -18.36
N GLU A 407 -0.24 -19.46 -19.30
CA GLU A 407 -0.54 -19.44 -20.73
C GLU A 407 -0.39 -18.03 -21.35
N GLY A 408 -0.48 -17.93 -22.68
CA GLY A 408 -0.41 -16.65 -23.39
C GLY A 408 0.98 -15.99 -23.40
N ALA A 409 1.35 -15.39 -24.53
CA ALA A 409 2.61 -14.66 -24.67
C ALA A 409 2.39 -13.16 -24.43
N VAL A 410 3.22 -12.57 -23.58
CA VAL A 410 3.19 -11.15 -23.24
C VAL A 410 4.56 -10.49 -23.48
N ARG A 411 4.54 -9.19 -23.75
CA ARG A 411 5.75 -8.39 -23.98
C ARG A 411 6.22 -7.64 -22.74
N GLY A 412 5.28 -7.12 -21.95
CA GLY A 412 5.55 -6.32 -20.76
C GLY A 412 5.75 -7.13 -19.48
N ARG A 413 6.13 -6.45 -18.40
CA ARG A 413 6.10 -7.00 -17.05
C ARG A 413 4.62 -7.25 -16.65
N PRO A 414 4.29 -8.39 -16.02
CA PRO A 414 2.99 -8.53 -15.40
C PRO A 414 2.76 -7.48 -14.30
N THR A 415 1.51 -7.09 -14.09
CA THR A 415 1.04 -6.31 -12.95
C THR A 415 -0.10 -7.09 -12.31
N VAL A 416 -0.02 -7.32 -10.99
CA VAL A 416 -1.01 -8.09 -10.25
C VAL A 416 -1.53 -7.29 -9.07
N LEU A 417 -2.81 -7.47 -8.76
CA LEU A 417 -3.50 -6.90 -7.61
C LEU A 417 -4.62 -7.83 -7.14
N VAL A 418 -5.07 -7.66 -5.90
CA VAL A 418 -6.26 -8.36 -5.37
C VAL A 418 -7.51 -7.55 -5.75
N GLY A 419 -8.44 -8.17 -6.46
CA GLY A 419 -9.74 -7.60 -6.81
C GLY A 419 -10.72 -7.56 -5.64
N ARG A 420 -11.91 -6.99 -5.87
CA ARG A 420 -12.95 -6.80 -4.84
C ARG A 420 -13.39 -8.09 -4.14
N ASP A 421 -13.43 -9.18 -4.88
CA ASP A 421 -13.86 -10.52 -4.47
C ASP A 421 -12.74 -11.30 -3.75
N GLY A 422 -11.56 -10.69 -3.59
CA GLY A 422 -10.39 -11.34 -3.03
C GLY A 422 -9.66 -12.25 -4.01
N GLY A 423 -10.10 -12.36 -5.26
CA GLY A 423 -9.38 -13.03 -6.34
C GLY A 423 -8.28 -12.13 -6.90
N MET A 424 -7.20 -12.72 -7.40
CA MET A 424 -6.15 -11.97 -8.08
C MET A 424 -6.59 -11.58 -9.49
N VAL A 425 -6.18 -10.39 -9.93
CA VAL A 425 -6.32 -9.93 -11.32
C VAL A 425 -4.93 -9.58 -11.85
N LEU A 426 -4.58 -10.20 -12.97
CA LEU A 426 -3.30 -10.07 -13.64
C LEU A 426 -3.48 -9.28 -14.93
N PHE A 427 -2.60 -8.32 -15.16
CA PHE A 427 -2.54 -7.48 -16.35
C PHE A 427 -1.16 -7.55 -16.98
N ALA A 428 -1.08 -7.54 -18.30
CA ALA A 428 0.18 -7.45 -19.00
C ALA A 428 -0.02 -6.80 -20.38
N ARG A 429 1.02 -6.14 -20.89
CA ARG A 429 1.04 -5.73 -22.29
C ARG A 429 1.29 -6.95 -23.18
N GLY A 430 0.38 -7.22 -24.09
CA GLY A 430 0.46 -8.30 -25.07
C GLY A 430 1.52 -8.08 -26.15
N THR A 431 1.72 -9.08 -27.01
CA THR A 431 2.60 -8.99 -28.19
C THR A 431 2.04 -8.08 -29.29
N ASP A 432 0.74 -7.78 -29.22
CA ASP A 432 0.00 -6.80 -30.03
C ASP A 432 0.07 -5.37 -29.47
N ASP A 433 0.87 -5.14 -28.42
CA ASP A 433 0.96 -3.92 -27.63
C ASP A 433 -0.38 -3.50 -26.95
N ALA A 434 -1.43 -4.34 -26.96
CA ALA A 434 -2.66 -4.08 -26.22
C ALA A 434 -2.52 -4.47 -24.74
N LEU A 435 -3.40 -3.95 -23.88
CA LEU A 435 -3.51 -4.44 -22.52
C LEU A 435 -4.31 -5.75 -22.51
N HIS A 436 -3.77 -6.80 -21.92
CA HIS A 436 -4.48 -8.06 -21.68
C HIS A 436 -4.64 -8.28 -20.18
N HIS A 437 -5.71 -8.95 -19.80
CA HIS A 437 -5.92 -9.32 -18.41
C HIS A 437 -6.43 -10.75 -18.24
N ARG A 438 -6.32 -11.28 -17.02
CA ARG A 438 -7.01 -12.48 -16.56
C ARG A 438 -7.25 -12.39 -15.05
N TRP A 439 -8.24 -13.11 -14.54
CA TRP A 439 -8.62 -13.02 -13.13
C TRP A 439 -9.01 -14.36 -12.53
N GLN A 440 -8.95 -14.46 -11.21
CA GLN A 440 -9.54 -15.58 -10.46
C GLN A 440 -11.01 -15.32 -10.13
N THR A 441 -11.81 -16.38 -10.07
CA THR A 441 -13.18 -16.32 -9.51
C THR A 441 -13.13 -16.39 -7.98
N GLY A 442 -12.63 -15.34 -7.33
CA GLY A 442 -12.40 -15.30 -5.87
C GLY A 442 -11.06 -15.89 -5.42
N THR A 443 -10.80 -15.85 -4.11
CA THR A 443 -9.52 -16.28 -3.52
C THR A 443 -9.26 -17.77 -3.76
N GLY A 444 -8.19 -18.08 -4.50
CA GLY A 444 -7.81 -19.46 -4.83
C GLY A 444 -8.72 -20.15 -5.85
N GLY A 445 -9.65 -19.41 -6.46
CA GLY A 445 -10.51 -19.93 -7.53
C GLY A 445 -9.77 -20.16 -8.85
N PRO A 446 -10.42 -20.82 -9.82
CA PRO A 446 -9.88 -20.99 -11.17
C PRO A 446 -9.64 -19.64 -11.84
N TRP A 447 -8.65 -19.63 -12.73
CA TRP A 447 -8.32 -18.46 -13.55
C TRP A 447 -9.11 -18.45 -14.86
N SER A 448 -9.54 -17.26 -15.28
CA SER A 448 -10.08 -17.03 -16.62
C SER A 448 -9.00 -17.21 -17.70
N ALA A 449 -9.43 -17.32 -18.96
CA ALA A 449 -8.55 -17.11 -20.10
C ALA A 449 -8.07 -15.65 -20.17
N TRP A 450 -6.98 -15.41 -20.89
CA TRP A 450 -6.54 -14.05 -21.23
C TRP A 450 -7.57 -13.37 -22.13
N THR A 451 -7.96 -12.15 -21.78
CA THR A 451 -8.90 -11.33 -22.54
C THR A 451 -8.26 -9.98 -22.84
N PRO A 452 -8.32 -9.49 -24.09
CA PRO A 452 -7.83 -8.16 -24.44
C PRO A 452 -8.75 -7.07 -23.89
N LEU A 453 -8.14 -5.97 -23.43
CA LEU A 453 -8.79 -4.69 -23.09
C LEU A 453 -8.48 -3.59 -24.11
N HIS A 454 -8.03 -4.00 -25.31
CA HIS A 454 -7.64 -3.12 -26.39
C HIS A 454 -6.59 -2.08 -25.96
N GLY A 455 -6.57 -0.92 -26.62
CA GLY A 455 -5.53 0.11 -26.45
C GLY A 455 -4.22 -0.26 -27.14
N ARG A 456 -3.27 0.68 -27.12
CA ARG A 456 -1.91 0.45 -27.63
C ARG A 456 -0.92 1.12 -26.69
N LEU A 457 -0.10 0.33 -26.02
CA LEU A 457 0.77 0.75 -24.92
C LEU A 457 2.25 0.65 -25.29
N THR A 458 3.04 1.69 -25.00
CA THR A 458 4.51 1.66 -25.17
C THR A 458 5.26 1.13 -23.96
N ASN A 459 4.62 1.08 -22.80
CA ASN A 459 5.21 0.69 -21.52
C ASN A 459 4.30 -0.28 -20.75
N ASP A 460 4.78 -0.76 -19.60
CA ASP A 460 3.96 -1.57 -18.70
C ASP A 460 2.80 -0.73 -18.14
N PRO A 461 1.59 -1.32 -18.03
CA PRO A 461 0.43 -0.62 -17.51
C PRO A 461 0.58 -0.33 -16.01
N ALA A 462 -0.15 0.69 -15.54
CA ALA A 462 -0.44 0.87 -14.13
C ALA A 462 -1.91 0.58 -13.86
N VAL A 463 -2.21 -0.23 -12.84
CA VAL A 463 -3.58 -0.65 -12.50
C VAL A 463 -3.84 -0.52 -11.01
N VAL A 464 -4.95 0.12 -10.65
CA VAL A 464 -5.36 0.32 -9.25
C VAL A 464 -6.79 -0.15 -9.00
N LEU A 465 -7.07 -0.57 -7.76
CA LEU A 465 -8.41 -0.86 -7.27
C LEU A 465 -8.98 0.36 -6.55
N ASN A 466 -10.07 0.89 -7.08
CA ASN A 466 -10.78 2.03 -6.50
C ASN A 466 -11.52 1.65 -5.20
N PRO A 467 -11.88 2.62 -4.34
CA PRO A 467 -12.62 2.36 -3.10
C PRO A 467 -13.96 1.67 -3.30
N HIS A 468 -14.58 1.86 -4.48
CA HIS A 468 -15.86 1.23 -4.85
C HIS A 468 -15.70 -0.16 -5.49
N GLY A 469 -14.50 -0.75 -5.47
CA GLY A 469 -14.26 -2.11 -5.95
C GLY A 469 -14.16 -2.25 -7.48
N THR A 470 -14.06 -1.14 -8.22
CA THR A 470 -13.78 -1.11 -9.66
C THR A 470 -12.29 -0.95 -9.94
N LEU A 471 -11.79 -1.53 -11.02
CA LEU A 471 -10.42 -1.36 -11.47
C LEU A 471 -10.26 -0.18 -12.43
N SER A 472 -9.10 0.45 -12.41
CA SER A 472 -8.69 1.47 -13.37
C SER A 472 -7.30 1.16 -13.88
N ALA A 473 -7.14 1.15 -15.20
CA ALA A 473 -5.89 0.82 -15.89
C ALA A 473 -5.44 2.01 -16.74
N PHE A 474 -4.15 2.34 -16.62
CA PHE A 474 -3.50 3.47 -17.26
C PHE A 474 -2.31 2.98 -18.05
N GLY A 475 -1.98 3.70 -19.11
CA GLY A 475 -0.77 3.43 -19.87
C GLY A 475 -0.42 4.56 -20.82
N ARG A 476 0.82 4.55 -21.29
CA ARG A 476 1.33 5.51 -22.26
C ARG A 476 1.11 5.00 -23.69
N GLY A 477 0.52 5.84 -24.54
CA GLY A 477 0.32 5.57 -25.96
C GLY A 477 1.57 5.85 -26.82
N PRO A 478 1.58 5.42 -28.10
CA PRO A 478 2.71 5.67 -29.02
C PRO A 478 3.00 7.14 -29.33
N ASP A 479 2.02 8.01 -29.12
CA ASP A 479 2.13 9.46 -29.22
C ASP A 479 2.69 10.12 -27.94
N GLY A 480 2.99 9.32 -26.93
CA GLY A 480 3.50 9.75 -25.64
C GLY A 480 2.45 10.23 -24.65
N ARG A 481 1.16 10.20 -25.03
CA ARG A 481 0.06 10.62 -24.16
C ARG A 481 -0.31 9.52 -23.17
N VAL A 482 -0.83 9.93 -22.01
CA VAL A 482 -1.43 9.00 -21.06
C VAL A 482 -2.83 8.65 -21.54
N THR A 483 -3.20 7.39 -21.39
CA THR A 483 -4.53 6.87 -21.70
C THR A 483 -5.06 6.06 -20.52
N HIS A 484 -6.38 6.01 -20.36
CA HIS A 484 -7.06 5.38 -19.22
C HIS A 484 -8.31 4.59 -19.65
N THR A 485 -8.49 3.40 -19.09
CA THR A 485 -9.75 2.64 -19.12
C THR A 485 -10.11 2.15 -17.71
N TRP A 486 -11.37 1.85 -17.45
CA TRP A 486 -11.85 1.44 -16.13
C TRP A 486 -13.00 0.44 -16.21
N GLN A 487 -13.19 -0.31 -15.13
CA GLN A 487 -14.41 -1.09 -14.92
C GLN A 487 -15.57 -0.16 -14.57
N ARG A 488 -16.70 -0.38 -15.24
CA ARG A 488 -17.99 0.24 -14.90
C ARG A 488 -18.53 -0.31 -13.58
N GLY A 489 -19.50 0.38 -13.00
CA GLY A 489 -20.05 0.03 -11.69
C GLY A 489 -20.79 -1.32 -11.65
N PRO A 490 -21.31 -1.69 -10.46
CA PRO A 490 -21.98 -2.97 -10.25
C PRO A 490 -23.18 -3.21 -11.19
N GLU A 491 -23.92 -2.14 -11.51
CA GLU A 491 -25.07 -2.17 -12.43
C GLU A 491 -24.73 -2.66 -13.84
N GLN A 492 -23.45 -2.55 -14.22
CA GLN A 492 -22.93 -2.96 -15.53
C GLN A 492 -22.13 -4.27 -15.45
N GLY A 493 -22.32 -5.05 -14.38
CA GLY A 493 -21.60 -6.31 -14.15
C GLY A 493 -20.08 -6.15 -14.05
N TYR A 494 -19.61 -4.91 -13.80
CA TYR A 494 -18.19 -4.56 -13.82
C TYR A 494 -17.47 -4.78 -15.16
N ALA A 495 -18.22 -4.68 -16.26
CA ALA A 495 -17.66 -4.65 -17.60
C ALA A 495 -16.67 -3.48 -17.75
N TRP A 496 -15.60 -3.69 -18.51
CA TRP A 496 -14.65 -2.62 -18.84
C TRP A 496 -15.31 -1.58 -19.75
N ASN A 497 -14.75 -0.38 -19.73
CA ASN A 497 -15.01 0.61 -20.75
C ASN A 497 -14.29 0.18 -22.04
N ASP A 498 -15.04 0.07 -23.14
CA ASP A 498 -14.52 -0.52 -24.39
C ASP A 498 -13.55 0.41 -25.14
N THR A 499 -13.42 1.65 -24.67
CA THR A 499 -12.50 2.66 -25.23
C THR A 499 -11.53 3.16 -24.18
N TRP A 500 -10.34 3.55 -24.64
CA TRP A 500 -9.35 4.24 -23.80
C TRP A 500 -9.57 5.74 -23.93
N ALA A 501 -9.79 6.41 -22.80
CA ALA A 501 -9.87 7.85 -22.72
C ALA A 501 -8.47 8.46 -22.81
N ASP A 502 -8.31 9.50 -23.62
CA ASP A 502 -7.10 10.32 -23.66
C ASP A 502 -7.03 11.18 -22.39
N MET A 503 -5.95 11.00 -21.64
CA MET A 503 -5.68 11.72 -20.40
C MET A 503 -4.72 12.89 -20.63
N GLU A 504 -4.33 13.15 -21.89
CA GLU A 504 -3.32 14.11 -22.28
C GLU A 504 -1.96 13.78 -21.65
N GLY A 505 -1.09 14.79 -21.50
CA GLY A 505 0.18 14.65 -20.77
C GLY A 505 1.24 13.87 -21.54
N ASN A 506 2.29 14.57 -21.96
CA ASN A 506 3.41 13.96 -22.69
C ASN A 506 4.47 13.48 -21.70
N LEU A 507 4.36 12.22 -21.30
CA LEU A 507 5.32 11.60 -20.39
C LEU A 507 6.53 11.06 -21.16
N ALA A 508 7.69 11.17 -20.54
CA ALA A 508 8.91 10.52 -21.00
C ALA A 508 8.75 8.99 -20.95
N ASP A 509 9.42 8.30 -21.88
CA ASP A 509 9.58 6.86 -21.80
C ASP A 509 10.50 6.48 -20.64
N ASP A 510 10.35 5.24 -20.16
CA ASP A 510 11.34 4.67 -19.25
C ASP A 510 12.70 4.60 -19.95
N PRO A 511 13.79 5.03 -19.28
CA PRO A 511 15.11 4.77 -19.79
C PRO A 511 15.30 3.25 -19.90
N PRO A 512 16.00 2.75 -20.94
CA PRO A 512 16.34 1.35 -21.00
C PRO A 512 17.06 0.95 -19.72
N GLU A 513 16.74 -0.22 -19.16
CA GLU A 513 17.48 -0.74 -18.03
C GLU A 513 18.95 -0.79 -18.42
N THR A 514 19.80 -0.02 -17.74
CA THR A 514 21.24 -0.10 -17.95
C THR A 514 21.67 -1.49 -17.50
N GLY A 515 21.82 -2.39 -18.48
CA GLY A 515 22.45 -3.67 -18.30
C GLY A 515 23.94 -3.44 -18.11
N ASN A 516 24.55 -4.22 -17.22
CA ASN A 516 25.99 -4.42 -17.26
C ASN A 516 26.31 -4.99 -18.65
N THR A 517 26.71 -4.14 -19.59
CA THR A 517 27.53 -4.59 -20.71
C THR A 517 28.76 -5.20 -20.05
N PRO A 518 29.06 -6.50 -20.23
CA PRO A 518 30.36 -7.00 -19.84
C PRO A 518 31.38 -6.14 -20.58
N ALA A 519 32.36 -5.60 -19.85
CA ALA A 519 33.48 -4.92 -20.47
C ALA A 519 34.01 -5.82 -21.59
N SER A 520 34.03 -5.30 -22.83
CA SER A 520 34.62 -6.03 -23.95
C SER A 520 36.00 -6.50 -23.53
N PRO A 521 36.38 -7.78 -23.75
CA PRO A 521 37.70 -8.24 -23.37
C PRO A 521 38.71 -7.37 -24.09
N SER A 522 39.55 -6.67 -23.33
CA SER A 522 40.67 -5.91 -23.86
C SER A 522 41.46 -6.82 -24.79
N HIS A 523 41.42 -6.55 -26.09
CA HIS A 523 42.34 -7.14 -27.05
C HIS A 523 43.76 -6.77 -26.60
N LYS A 524 44.47 -7.72 -25.98
CA LYS A 524 45.92 -7.63 -25.90
C LYS A 524 46.44 -7.68 -27.33
N PRO A 525 47.26 -6.72 -27.78
CA PRO A 525 47.88 -6.81 -29.09
C PRO A 525 48.82 -8.03 -29.08
N THR A 526 48.55 -8.97 -29.98
CA THR A 526 49.46 -10.06 -30.29
C THR A 526 50.74 -9.48 -30.86
N ALA A 527 51.86 -9.76 -30.18
CA ALA A 527 53.19 -9.47 -30.71
C ALA A 527 53.42 -10.31 -31.97
N ALA A 528 53.82 -9.65 -33.06
CA ALA A 528 54.28 -10.32 -34.27
C ALA A 528 55.64 -11.01 -33.99
N PRO A 529 55.87 -12.25 -34.45
CA PRO A 529 57.19 -12.86 -34.37
C PRO A 529 58.15 -12.19 -35.36
N ALA A 530 59.36 -11.94 -34.88
CA ALA A 530 60.51 -11.50 -35.67
C ALA A 530 61.18 -12.67 -36.38
#